data_AF-A0A7W9PSA4-F1
#
_entry.id   AF-A0A7W9PSA4-F1
#
_cell.length_a   1.000
_cell.length_b   1.000
_cell.length_c   1.000
_cell.angle_alpha   90.00
_cell.angle_beta   90.00
_cell.angle_gamma   90.00
#
_symmetry.space_group_name_H-M   'P 1'
#
loop_
_entity.id
_entity.type
_entity.pdbx_description
1 polymer ?
#
loop_
_entity_poly.entity_id
_entity_poly.type
_entity_poly.pdbx_seq_one_letter_code
_entity_poly.pdbx_strand_id
1 'polypeptide(L)'
;MNEYPEGPDRRHRRPEGVGDRTVEALGALSKALETTERARGHLYSFHQLTGGADLELDRAVRLLREAGHPEWAEKVEAEILGRNVIPGHWTFQSVEA
;
A
#
# COMPACT_ATOMS: atom_id res chain seq x y z
N MET A 1 -39.97 -18.80 2.29
CA MET A 1 -39.71 -18.42 3.69
C MET A 1 -38.22 -18.65 3.92
N ASN A 2 -37.45 -17.62 4.24
CA ASN A 2 -35.98 -17.70 4.28
C ASN A 2 -35.55 -18.39 5.59
N GLU A 3 -35.10 -19.65 5.52
CA GLU A 3 -34.73 -20.49 6.68
C GLU A 3 -33.32 -20.19 7.23
N TYR A 4 -32.79 -18.99 7.02
CA TYR A 4 -31.51 -18.62 7.64
C TYR A 4 -31.81 -17.93 8.99
N PRO A 5 -31.31 -18.47 10.11
CA PRO A 5 -31.47 -17.82 11.40
C PRO A 5 -30.83 -16.42 11.34
N GLU A 6 -31.59 -15.42 11.76
CA GLU A 6 -31.15 -14.02 11.78
C GLU A 6 -30.01 -13.85 12.80
N GLY A 7 -28.84 -13.39 12.33
CA GLY A 7 -27.67 -13.10 13.17
C GLY A 7 -26.43 -13.97 12.89
N PRO A 8 -25.32 -13.71 13.61
CA PRO A 8 -24.07 -14.41 13.41
C PRO A 8 -24.21 -15.91 13.69
N ASP A 9 -23.52 -16.71 12.88
CA ASP A 9 -23.42 -18.15 13.09
C ASP A 9 -22.77 -18.46 14.44
N ARG A 10 -22.86 -19.71 14.90
CA ARG A 10 -22.36 -20.12 16.22
C ARG A 10 -20.87 -19.82 16.44
N ARG A 11 -20.03 -19.83 15.39
CA ARG A 11 -18.59 -19.51 15.48
C ARG A 11 -18.33 -18.02 15.65
N HIS A 12 -19.29 -17.17 15.29
CA HIS A 12 -19.22 -15.72 15.40
C HIS A 12 -20.01 -15.16 16.59
N ARG A 13 -20.39 -16.02 17.55
CA ARG A 13 -21.00 -15.61 18.82
C ARG A 13 -19.95 -15.57 19.91
N ARG A 14 -20.16 -14.68 20.88
CA ARG A 14 -19.35 -14.60 22.10
C ARG A 14 -19.39 -15.93 22.85
N PRO A 15 -18.23 -16.52 23.21
CA PRO A 15 -18.20 -17.72 24.04
C PRO A 15 -18.79 -17.49 25.42
N GLU A 16 -19.34 -18.55 26.02
CA GLU A 16 -19.80 -18.52 27.41
C GLU A 16 -18.65 -18.14 28.35
N GLY A 17 -18.96 -17.36 29.40
CA GLY A 17 -17.99 -16.94 30.42
C GLY A 17 -17.08 -15.76 30.03
N VAL A 18 -17.06 -15.32 28.77
CA VAL A 18 -16.34 -14.09 28.38
C VAL A 18 -17.14 -12.88 28.84
N GLY A 19 -16.49 -11.84 29.41
CA GLY A 19 -17.10 -10.61 29.91
C GLY A 19 -17.18 -9.46 28.88
N ASP A 20 -18.03 -8.46 29.10
CA ASP A 20 -18.24 -7.36 28.14
C ASP A 20 -16.96 -6.56 27.92
N ARG A 21 -16.23 -6.27 29.00
CA ARG A 21 -14.94 -5.57 28.93
C ARG A 21 -13.85 -6.39 28.26
N THR A 22 -13.90 -7.71 28.35
CA THR A 22 -13.00 -8.59 27.58
C THR A 22 -13.30 -8.49 26.08
N VAL A 23 -14.58 -8.53 25.69
CA VAL A 23 -14.97 -8.36 24.28
C VAL A 23 -14.54 -6.99 23.74
N GLU A 24 -14.77 -5.93 24.51
CA GLU A 24 -14.35 -4.57 24.14
C GLU A 24 -12.83 -4.47 23.98
N ALA A 25 -12.06 -5.01 24.93
CA ALA A 25 -10.59 -5.01 24.85
C ALA A 25 -10.08 -5.76 23.62
N LEU A 26 -10.65 -6.93 23.30
CA LEU A 26 -10.29 -7.69 22.10
C LEU A 26 -10.69 -6.95 20.82
N GLY A 27 -11.85 -6.28 20.80
CA GLY A 27 -12.25 -5.43 19.69
C GLY A 27 -11.29 -4.27 19.47
N ALA A 28 -10.85 -3.61 20.53
CA ALA A 28 -9.84 -2.55 20.47
C ALA A 28 -8.49 -3.07 19.95
N LEU A 29 -8.04 -4.24 20.42
CA LEU A 29 -6.81 -4.88 19.94
C LEU A 29 -6.89 -5.20 18.44
N SER A 30 -7.96 -5.88 18.00
CA SER A 30 -8.15 -6.21 16.58
C SER A 30 -8.19 -4.96 15.70
N LYS A 31 -8.86 -3.89 16.16
CA LYS A 31 -8.90 -2.61 15.45
C LYS A 31 -7.51 -1.98 15.32
N ALA A 32 -6.68 -2.04 16.37
CA ALA A 32 -5.32 -1.52 16.32
C ALA A 32 -4.45 -2.30 15.32
N LEU A 33 -4.57 -3.63 15.30
CA LEU A 33 -3.87 -4.49 14.32
C LEU A 33 -4.32 -4.20 12.89
N GLU A 34 -5.64 -4.18 12.63
CA GLU A 34 -6.19 -3.82 11.31
C GLU A 34 -5.68 -2.45 10.84
N THR A 35 -5.71 -1.45 11.72
CA THR A 35 -5.26 -0.09 11.40
C THR A 35 -3.77 -0.07 11.02
N THR A 36 -2.95 -0.84 11.72
CA THR A 36 -1.52 -0.96 11.43
C THR A 36 -1.28 -1.64 10.07
N GLU A 37 -2.01 -2.71 9.77
CA GLU A 37 -1.91 -3.39 8.48
C GLU A 37 -2.39 -2.49 7.33
N ARG A 38 -3.43 -1.67 7.54
CA ARG A 38 -3.86 -0.66 6.56
C ARG A 38 -2.77 0.40 6.33
N ALA A 39 -2.13 0.87 7.39
CA ALA A 39 -1.02 1.81 7.28
C ALA A 39 0.16 1.20 6.48
N ARG A 40 0.51 -0.06 6.75
CA ARG A 40 1.51 -0.81 5.96
C ARG A 40 1.08 -0.96 4.50
N GLY A 41 -0.21 -1.22 4.25
CA GLY A 41 -0.78 -1.25 2.90
C GLY A 41 -0.55 0.04 2.12
N HIS A 42 -0.66 1.20 2.77
CA HIS A 42 -0.35 2.49 2.14
C HIS A 42 1.14 2.63 1.76
N LEU A 43 2.07 2.05 2.52
CA LEU A 43 3.49 2.02 2.16
C LEU A 43 3.75 1.13 0.93
N TYR A 44 3.07 -0.01 0.83
CA TYR A 44 3.10 -0.83 -0.38
C TYR A 44 2.53 -0.09 -1.59
N SER A 45 1.39 0.58 -1.44
CA SER A 45 0.80 1.40 -2.51
C SER A 45 1.76 2.52 -2.94
N PHE A 46 2.41 3.20 -1.98
CA PHE A 46 3.42 4.21 -2.27
C PHE A 46 4.58 3.65 -3.09
N HIS A 47 5.12 2.48 -2.70
CA HIS A 47 6.17 1.79 -3.45
C HIS A 47 5.74 1.47 -4.88
N GLN A 48 4.55 0.86 -5.06
CA GLN A 48 4.04 0.48 -6.38
C GLN A 48 3.78 1.69 -7.28
N LEU A 49 3.16 2.75 -6.75
CA LEU A 49 2.92 3.98 -7.51
C LEU A 49 4.23 4.64 -7.95
N THR A 50 5.23 4.66 -7.08
CA THR A 50 6.55 5.21 -7.40
C THR A 50 7.24 4.40 -8.49
N GLY A 51 7.26 3.06 -8.37
CA GLY A 51 7.83 2.19 -9.39
C GLY A 51 7.12 2.31 -10.74
N GLY A 52 5.79 2.42 -10.74
CA GLY A 52 5.02 2.68 -11.95
C GLY A 52 5.35 4.02 -12.61
N ALA A 53 5.56 5.08 -11.81
CA ALA A 53 5.98 6.38 -12.33
C ALA A 53 7.39 6.34 -12.95
N ASP A 54 8.32 5.58 -12.36
CA ASP A 54 9.67 5.39 -12.91
C ASP A 54 9.63 4.67 -14.27
N LEU A 55 8.77 3.65 -14.43
CA LEU A 55 8.53 2.99 -15.72
C LEU A 55 7.92 3.94 -16.77
N GLU A 56 7.04 4.86 -16.37
CA GLU A 56 6.51 5.87 -17.30
C GLU A 56 7.58 6.92 -17.66
N LEU A 57 8.53 7.23 -16.78
CA LEU A 57 9.68 8.07 -17.12
C LEU A 57 10.57 7.40 -18.17
N ASP A 58 10.86 6.10 -18.02
CA ASP A 58 11.57 5.31 -19.04
C ASP A 58 10.87 5.40 -20.40
N ARG A 59 9.54 5.22 -20.39
CA ARG A 59 8.72 5.34 -21.60
C ARG A 59 8.79 6.75 -22.18
N ALA A 60 8.74 7.79 -21.35
CA ALA A 60 8.83 9.18 -21.79
C ALA A 60 10.20 9.48 -22.42
N VAL A 61 11.30 9.00 -21.85
CA VAL A 61 12.66 9.11 -22.43
C VAL A 61 12.69 8.51 -23.82
N ARG A 62 12.17 7.28 -23.99
CA ARG A 62 12.09 6.64 -25.32
C ARG A 62 11.27 7.46 -26.31
N LEU A 63 10.09 7.93 -25.92
CA LEU A 63 9.21 8.72 -26.79
C LEU A 63 9.83 10.06 -27.19
N LEU A 64 10.56 10.72 -26.29
CA LEU A 64 11.28 11.96 -26.61
C LEU A 64 12.36 11.71 -27.67
N ARG A 65 13.09 10.60 -27.59
CA ARG A 65 14.08 10.21 -28.62
C ARG A 65 13.41 9.95 -29.97
N GLU A 66 12.32 9.18 -29.98
CA GLU A 66 11.55 8.87 -31.19
C GLU A 66 10.94 10.13 -31.84
N ALA A 67 10.57 11.12 -31.04
CA ALA A 67 10.04 12.41 -31.49
C ALA A 67 11.12 13.38 -32.00
N GLY A 68 12.41 13.02 -31.93
CA GLY A 68 13.51 13.87 -32.37
C GLY A 68 13.98 14.89 -31.34
N HIS A 69 13.74 14.65 -30.05
CA HIS A 69 14.17 15.49 -28.92
C HIS A 69 15.20 14.79 -28.01
N PRO A 70 16.38 14.39 -28.54
CA PRO A 70 17.37 13.62 -27.79
C PRO A 70 17.95 14.39 -26.58
N GLU A 71 18.05 15.71 -26.66
CA GLU A 71 18.56 16.56 -25.57
C GLU A 71 17.62 16.58 -24.35
N TRP A 72 16.31 16.57 -24.60
CA TRP A 72 15.32 16.49 -23.52
C TRP A 72 15.25 15.07 -22.93
N ALA A 73 15.36 14.05 -23.78
CA ALA A 73 15.45 12.67 -23.32
C ALA A 73 16.65 12.46 -22.39
N GLU A 74 17.84 12.93 -22.79
CA GLU A 74 19.06 12.85 -21.98
C GLU A 74 18.93 13.61 -20.67
N LYS A 75 18.30 14.79 -20.69
CA LYS A 75 18.06 15.56 -19.46
C LYS A 75 17.16 14.82 -18.46
N VAL A 76 16.04 14.24 -18.92
CA VAL A 76 15.14 13.47 -18.04
C VAL A 76 15.85 12.23 -17.50
N GLU A 77 16.58 11.52 -18.35
CA GLU A 77 17.36 10.34 -17.98
C GLU A 77 18.44 10.66 -16.93
N ALA A 78 19.17 11.77 -17.09
CA ALA A 78 20.23 12.17 -16.17
C ALA A 78 19.72 12.80 -14.86
N GLU A 79 18.60 13.53 -14.92
CA GLU A 79 18.14 14.36 -13.81
C GLU A 79 16.91 13.84 -13.08
N ILE A 80 16.19 12.83 -13.58
CA ILE A 80 14.91 12.44 -12.99
C ILE A 80 14.79 10.92 -12.86
N LEU A 81 15.09 10.19 -13.93
CA LEU A 81 14.94 8.73 -13.96
C LEU A 81 15.79 8.06 -12.87
N GLY A 82 15.19 7.11 -12.15
CA GLY A 82 15.86 6.36 -11.08
C GLY A 82 16.18 7.16 -9.81
N ARG A 83 15.72 8.42 -9.69
CA ARG A 83 15.91 9.20 -8.46
C ARG A 83 15.05 8.64 -7.32
N ASN A 84 15.65 8.57 -6.14
CA ASN A 84 14.94 8.18 -4.93
C ASN A 84 13.97 9.29 -4.48
N VAL A 85 12.72 8.92 -4.17
CA VAL A 85 11.75 9.84 -3.55
C VAL A 85 12.18 10.22 -2.13
N ILE A 86 12.74 9.26 -1.39
CA ILE A 86 13.36 9.48 -0.07
C ILE A 86 14.87 9.44 -0.26
N PRO A 87 15.62 10.51 0.07
CA PRO A 87 17.06 10.54 -0.13
C PRO A 87 17.77 9.32 0.47
N GLY A 88 18.55 8.62 -0.36
CA GLY A 88 19.33 7.45 0.03
C GLY A 88 18.53 6.15 0.20
N HIS A 89 17.23 6.13 -0.10
CA HIS A 89 16.40 4.95 0.12
C HIS A 89 15.57 4.56 -1.11
N TRP A 90 15.60 3.28 -1.45
CA TRP A 90 14.60 2.68 -2.32
C TRP A 90 13.26 2.67 -1.58
N THR A 91 12.16 2.93 -2.28
CA THR A 91 10.84 3.04 -1.63
C THR A 91 10.39 1.76 -0.94
N PHE A 92 10.92 0.59 -1.34
CA PHE A 92 10.66 -0.67 -0.64
C PHE A 92 11.24 -0.69 0.77
N GLN A 93 12.36 0.01 1.02
CA GLN A 93 12.95 0.12 2.36
C GLN A 93 12.03 0.83 3.35
N SER A 94 11.08 1.66 2.87
CA SER A 94 10.06 2.26 3.74
C SER A 94 9.07 1.23 4.30
N VAL A 95 8.91 0.08 3.64
CA VAL A 95 8.06 -1.03 4.09
C VAL A 95 8.79 -1.91 5.11
N GLU A 96 10.12 -2.01 4.98
CA GLU A 96 10.99 -2.85 5.81
C GLU A 96 11.49 -2.17 7.10
N ALA A 97 11.41 -0.84 7.15
CA ALA A 97 11.84 -0.03 8.29
C ALA A 97 11.00 -0.21 9.57
#